data_AF-A0A7S3AYV9-F1
#
_entry.id   AF-A0A7S3AYV9-F1
#
_cell.length_a   1.000
_cell.length_b   1.000
_cell.length_c   1.000
_cell.angle_alpha   90.00
_cell.angle_beta   90.00
_cell.angle_gamma   90.00
#
_symmetry.space_group_name_H-M   'P 1'
#
loop_
_entity.id
_entity.type
_entity.pdbx_description
1 polymer ?
#
loop_
_entity_poly.entity_id
_entity_poly.type
_entity_poly.pdbx_seq_one_letter_code
_entity_poly.pdbx_strand_id
1 'polypeptide(L)'
;STKSKTSHRRSLPLLGLLANACSHTMSASKPVVTFVTGNAKKLEEVRAILGSDSLPVTIVSQKLDLPELQGEPEEISKEKCELAARQVGGPVMVEDTSLCFNALGGLPGPYIKWFLEKTGHEGLNNLLAAYPDKTAYAQCIFGFSPGPGQPVVTFDGRTPGMIVPARGPTDFGWDPVFQPDGYDETYAQMDKAEKNKISHRYRSLSLLKDYLVAHGSELQMPAKAAKTE
;
A
#
# COMPACT_ATOMS: atom_id res chain seq x y z
N SER A 1 90.71 -29.84 6.40
CA SER A 1 90.89 -30.84 7.48
C SER A 1 89.97 -30.50 8.63
N THR A 2 89.17 -31.49 9.09
CA THR A 2 88.56 -31.65 10.44
C THR A 2 87.65 -30.56 11.08
N LYS A 3 86.35 -30.90 11.10
CA LYS A 3 85.41 -31.05 12.25
C LYS A 3 85.19 -29.92 13.30
N SER A 4 83.89 -29.61 13.49
CA SER A 4 83.09 -29.74 14.74
C SER A 4 82.68 -28.49 15.55
N LYS A 5 81.34 -28.29 15.61
CA LYS A 5 80.46 -27.87 16.76
C LYS A 5 80.66 -26.42 17.29
N THR A 6 79.66 -25.64 17.71
CA THR A 6 78.32 -25.87 18.29
C THR A 6 77.55 -24.54 18.37
N SER A 7 76.21 -24.60 18.27
CA SER A 7 75.18 -23.82 19.02
C SER A 7 75.38 -22.33 19.34
N HIS A 8 74.47 -21.47 18.86
CA HIS A 8 73.61 -20.66 19.74
C HIS A 8 72.40 -20.04 19.02
N ARG A 9 71.26 -20.11 19.72
CA ARG A 9 69.93 -19.60 19.38
C ARG A 9 69.91 -18.07 19.26
N ARG A 10 69.14 -17.53 18.33
CA ARG A 10 68.43 -16.26 18.49
C ARG A 10 67.01 -16.38 17.92
N SER A 11 66.05 -16.37 18.84
CA SER A 11 64.62 -16.20 18.61
C SER A 11 64.32 -14.74 18.24
N LEU A 12 63.59 -14.52 17.13
CA LEU A 12 62.99 -13.21 16.83
C LEU A 12 61.66 -13.05 17.61
N PRO A 13 61.29 -11.82 18.00
CA PRO A 13 60.11 -11.58 18.81
C PRO A 13 58.82 -11.49 17.98
N LEU A 14 57.76 -11.88 18.66
CA LEU A 14 56.34 -11.69 18.39
C LEU A 14 56.02 -10.27 17.91
N LEU A 15 55.38 -10.15 16.74
CA LEU A 15 54.51 -9.01 16.42
C LEU A 15 53.10 -9.55 16.23
N GLY A 16 52.26 -9.37 17.24
CA GLY A 16 50.82 -9.43 17.07
C GLY A 16 50.35 -8.12 16.44
N LEU A 17 49.55 -8.22 15.38
CA LEU A 17 48.65 -7.14 14.99
C LEU A 17 47.27 -7.74 14.71
N LEU A 18 46.36 -7.32 15.58
CA LEU A 18 44.91 -7.49 15.60
C LEU A 18 44.28 -7.63 14.20
N ALA A 19 43.71 -8.80 13.93
CA ALA A 19 42.69 -8.92 12.91
C ALA A 19 41.44 -8.18 13.40
N ASN A 20 41.19 -7.00 12.82
CA ASN A 20 39.91 -6.31 12.93
C ASN A 20 38.83 -7.24 12.36
N ALA A 21 38.12 -7.94 13.25
CA ALA A 21 36.85 -8.56 12.90
C ALA A 21 35.86 -7.43 12.62
N CYS A 22 35.83 -6.99 11.37
CA CYS A 22 34.79 -6.12 10.85
C CYS A 22 33.49 -6.93 10.91
N SER A 23 32.77 -6.82 12.02
CA SER A 23 31.40 -7.31 12.15
C SER A 23 30.54 -6.51 11.18
N HIS A 24 30.50 -6.94 9.93
CA HIS A 24 29.40 -6.61 9.05
C HIS A 24 28.16 -7.19 9.70
N THR A 25 27.46 -6.38 10.47
CA THR A 25 26.07 -6.63 10.81
C THR A 25 25.34 -6.74 9.48
N MET A 26 25.11 -7.97 9.03
CA MET A 26 24.15 -8.27 7.98
C MET A 26 22.84 -7.62 8.42
N SER A 27 22.47 -6.50 7.81
CA SER A 27 21.14 -5.93 7.98
C SER A 27 20.17 -7.04 7.62
N ALA A 28 19.42 -7.55 8.60
CA ALA A 28 18.36 -8.51 8.33
C ALA A 28 17.45 -7.95 7.23
N SER A 29 17.16 -8.75 6.20
CA SER A 29 16.29 -8.31 5.12
C SER A 29 14.90 -8.02 5.70
N LYS A 30 14.38 -6.82 5.45
CA LYS A 30 13.03 -6.42 5.87
C LYS A 30 11.98 -7.43 5.37
N PRO A 31 10.98 -7.82 6.20
CA PRO A 31 9.88 -8.66 5.75
C PRO A 31 9.19 -8.09 4.50
N VAL A 32 8.68 -8.97 3.63
CA VAL A 32 8.04 -8.57 2.37
C VAL A 32 6.52 -8.55 2.55
N VAL A 33 5.89 -7.44 2.17
CA VAL A 33 4.43 -7.28 2.06
C VAL A 33 4.06 -7.15 0.60
N THR A 34 3.18 -8.03 0.12
CA THR A 34 2.69 -8.01 -1.26
C THR A 34 1.49 -7.07 -1.38
N PHE A 35 1.61 -6.00 -2.15
CA PHE A 35 0.48 -5.19 -2.59
C PHE A 35 -0.18 -5.82 -3.81
N VAL A 36 -1.43 -6.26 -3.66
CA VAL A 36 -2.20 -6.78 -4.78
C VAL A 36 -2.80 -5.65 -5.59
N THR A 37 -2.17 -5.34 -6.72
CA THR A 37 -2.68 -4.34 -7.66
C THR A 37 -2.17 -4.62 -9.08
N GLY A 38 -3.04 -4.39 -10.06
CA GLY A 38 -2.65 -4.30 -11.47
C GLY A 38 -2.54 -2.86 -11.97
N ASN A 39 -2.80 -1.85 -11.13
CA ASN A 39 -2.87 -0.45 -11.53
C ASN A 39 -1.56 0.27 -11.17
N ALA A 40 -0.78 0.64 -12.19
CA ALA A 40 0.49 1.32 -12.04
C ALA A 40 0.38 2.69 -11.34
N LYS A 41 -0.69 3.46 -11.61
CA LYS A 41 -0.94 4.75 -10.96
C LYS A 41 -1.20 4.59 -9.46
N LYS A 42 -1.98 3.55 -9.06
CA LYS A 42 -2.18 3.20 -7.64
C LYS A 42 -0.85 2.86 -6.96
N LEU A 43 -0.04 2.01 -7.59
CA LEU A 43 1.27 1.64 -7.06
C LEU A 43 2.19 2.84 -6.88
N GLU A 44 2.19 3.76 -7.84
CA GLU A 44 2.96 5.01 -7.76
C GLU A 44 2.53 5.87 -6.56
N GLU A 45 1.22 6.04 -6.35
CA GLU A 45 0.70 6.79 -5.20
C GLU A 45 1.04 6.12 -3.86
N VAL A 46 0.88 4.80 -3.76
CA VAL A 46 1.26 4.05 -2.54
C VAL A 46 2.73 4.25 -2.21
N ARG A 47 3.62 4.16 -3.21
CA ARG A 47 5.05 4.37 -3.02
C ARG A 47 5.38 5.80 -2.60
N ALA A 48 4.72 6.79 -3.21
CA ALA A 48 4.92 8.19 -2.89
C ALA A 48 4.48 8.52 -1.45
N ILE A 49 3.38 7.92 -0.98
CA ILE A 49 2.83 8.18 0.34
C ILE A 49 3.59 7.44 1.45
N LEU A 50 3.88 6.15 1.26
CA LEU A 50 4.50 5.34 2.31
C LEU A 50 5.97 5.69 2.53
N GLY A 51 6.71 5.98 1.45
CA GLY A 51 8.15 6.22 1.49
C GLY A 51 8.94 4.97 1.88
N SER A 52 9.72 4.41 0.93
CA SER A 52 10.42 3.12 1.07
C SER A 52 11.34 3.02 2.29
N ASP A 53 11.91 4.14 2.72
CA ASP A 53 13.01 4.13 3.68
C ASP A 53 12.51 4.09 5.13
N SER A 54 11.26 4.52 5.36
CA SER A 54 10.68 4.66 6.70
C SER A 54 9.95 3.43 7.23
N LEU A 55 9.71 2.43 6.38
CA LEU A 55 8.97 1.23 6.78
C LEU A 55 9.92 0.10 7.24
N PRO A 56 9.54 -0.69 8.27
CA PRO A 56 10.27 -1.90 8.64
C PRO A 56 10.03 -3.07 7.67
N VAL A 57 9.23 -2.87 6.62
CA VAL A 57 8.89 -3.85 5.59
C VAL A 57 9.31 -3.39 4.19
N THR A 58 9.44 -4.34 3.27
CA THR A 58 9.59 -4.10 1.83
C THR A 58 8.26 -4.33 1.15
N ILE A 59 7.80 -3.37 0.32
CA ILE A 59 6.56 -3.52 -0.44
C ILE A 59 6.88 -3.96 -1.87
N VAL A 60 6.33 -5.10 -2.26
CA VAL A 60 6.36 -5.60 -3.64
C VAL A 60 4.94 -5.54 -4.22
N SER A 61 4.80 -5.47 -5.54
CA SER A 61 3.49 -5.49 -6.19
C SER A 61 3.30 -6.79 -6.95
N GLN A 62 2.13 -7.41 -6.81
CA GLN A 62 1.73 -8.59 -7.58
C GLN A 62 0.32 -8.37 -8.14
N LYS A 63 0.12 -8.69 -9.41
CA LYS A 63 -1.23 -8.77 -9.98
C LYS A 63 -1.80 -10.15 -9.67
N LEU A 64 -2.96 -10.19 -9.04
CA LEU A 64 -3.76 -11.40 -8.85
C LEU A 64 -5.13 -11.21 -9.48
N ASP A 65 -5.73 -12.31 -9.89
CA ASP A 65 -7.14 -12.36 -10.28
C ASP A 65 -7.97 -12.64 -9.02
N LEU A 66 -8.63 -11.60 -8.52
CA LEU A 66 -9.49 -11.64 -7.35
C LEU A 66 -10.90 -11.20 -7.77
N PRO A 67 -11.95 -11.81 -7.21
CA PRO A 67 -13.31 -11.41 -7.53
C PRO A 67 -13.59 -9.97 -7.09
N GLU A 68 -14.39 -9.25 -7.87
CA GLU A 68 -14.99 -7.98 -7.46
C GLU A 68 -16.27 -8.33 -6.67
N LEU A 69 -16.16 -8.32 -5.35
CA LEU A 69 -17.22 -8.72 -4.42
C LEU A 69 -18.30 -7.65 -4.29
N GLN A 70 -19.46 -8.04 -3.75
CA GLN A 70 -20.57 -7.13 -3.44
C GLN A 70 -20.84 -7.17 -1.94
N GLY A 71 -21.23 -6.04 -1.38
CA GLY A 71 -21.49 -5.90 0.06
C GLY A 71 -21.10 -4.50 0.54
N GLU A 72 -20.99 -4.36 1.86
CA GLU A 72 -20.47 -3.13 2.45
C GLU A 72 -18.97 -3.00 2.16
N PRO A 73 -18.44 -1.76 2.00
CA PRO A 73 -17.05 -1.54 1.61
C PRO A 73 -16.01 -2.26 2.47
N GLU A 74 -16.21 -2.29 3.80
CA GLU A 74 -15.27 -2.94 4.72
C GLU A 74 -15.30 -4.47 4.59
N GLU A 75 -16.49 -5.06 4.40
CA GLU A 75 -16.66 -6.50 4.20
C GLU A 75 -16.00 -6.95 2.89
N ILE A 76 -16.19 -6.18 1.82
CA ILE A 76 -15.53 -6.39 0.52
C ILE A 76 -14.01 -6.41 0.70
N SER A 77 -13.44 -5.37 1.33
CA SER A 77 -11.98 -5.29 1.51
C SER A 77 -11.44 -6.39 2.40
N LYS A 78 -12.19 -6.78 3.44
CA LYS A 78 -11.82 -7.88 4.32
C LYS A 78 -11.75 -9.21 3.56
N GLU A 79 -12.83 -9.59 2.89
CA GLU A 79 -12.90 -10.86 2.16
C GLU A 79 -11.90 -10.91 1.00
N LYS A 80 -11.72 -9.80 0.28
CA LYS A 80 -10.70 -9.66 -0.77
C LYS A 80 -9.29 -9.85 -0.22
N CYS A 81 -8.99 -9.30 0.95
CA CYS A 81 -7.69 -9.47 1.60
C CYS A 81 -7.47 -10.92 2.05
N GLU A 82 -8.50 -11.58 2.59
CA GLU A 82 -8.42 -13.00 2.97
C GLU A 82 -8.16 -13.90 1.75
N LEU A 83 -8.84 -13.64 0.63
CA LEU A 83 -8.61 -14.33 -0.65
C LEU A 83 -7.19 -14.10 -1.16
N ALA A 84 -6.72 -12.85 -1.11
CA ALA A 84 -5.36 -12.48 -1.49
C ALA A 84 -4.32 -13.20 -0.62
N ALA A 85 -4.52 -13.26 0.69
CA ALA A 85 -3.60 -13.89 1.63
C ALA A 85 -3.42 -15.38 1.32
N ARG A 86 -4.53 -16.08 1.00
CA ARG A 86 -4.51 -17.49 0.58
C ARG A 86 -3.69 -17.71 -0.70
N GLN A 87 -3.80 -16.83 -1.69
CA GLN A 87 -3.07 -16.96 -2.95
C GLN A 87 -1.58 -16.55 -2.83
N VAL A 88 -1.28 -15.51 -2.03
CA VAL A 88 0.10 -15.03 -1.82
C VAL A 88 0.89 -15.97 -0.89
N GLY A 89 0.24 -16.57 0.10
CA GLY A 89 0.91 -17.43 1.09
C GLY A 89 1.78 -16.66 2.10
N GLY A 90 1.52 -15.37 2.32
CA GLY A 90 2.29 -14.51 3.22
C GLY A 90 1.67 -13.13 3.42
N PRO A 91 2.41 -12.17 4.01
CA PRO A 91 1.91 -10.83 4.28
C PRO A 91 1.43 -10.13 3.00
N VAL A 92 0.20 -9.62 3.05
CA VAL A 92 -0.48 -9.06 1.87
C VAL A 92 -1.27 -7.82 2.25
N MET A 93 -1.37 -6.89 1.31
CA MET A 93 -2.33 -5.79 1.37
C MET A 93 -3.11 -5.65 0.07
N VAL A 94 -4.37 -5.29 0.19
CA VAL A 94 -5.30 -4.99 -0.92
C VAL A 94 -5.86 -3.59 -0.73
N GLU A 95 -6.35 -2.99 -1.82
CA GLU A 95 -6.96 -1.65 -1.80
C GLU A 95 -8.29 -1.67 -2.55
N ASP A 96 -9.35 -1.20 -1.90
CA ASP A 96 -10.61 -0.84 -2.54
C ASP A 96 -10.88 0.66 -2.42
N THR A 97 -11.52 1.20 -3.46
CA THR A 97 -11.81 2.64 -3.58
C THR A 97 -13.27 2.81 -3.90
N SER A 98 -13.96 3.62 -3.11
CA SER A 98 -15.38 3.93 -3.25
C SER A 98 -15.57 5.43 -3.45
N LEU A 99 -16.62 5.80 -4.18
CA LEU A 99 -17.14 7.16 -4.22
C LEU A 99 -18.60 7.12 -3.78
N CYS A 100 -18.89 7.73 -2.64
CA CYS A 100 -20.14 7.52 -1.92
C CYS A 100 -20.96 8.81 -1.90
N PHE A 101 -22.15 8.80 -2.49
CA PHE A 101 -23.03 9.97 -2.49
C PHE A 101 -23.97 9.90 -1.29
N ASN A 102 -24.01 10.94 -0.46
CA ASN A 102 -24.80 10.91 0.78
C ASN A 102 -26.30 10.81 0.47
N ALA A 103 -26.77 11.52 -0.55
CA ALA A 103 -28.16 11.47 -1.02
C ALA A 103 -28.62 10.08 -1.51
N LEU A 104 -27.68 9.19 -1.88
CA LEU A 104 -27.96 7.82 -2.33
C LEU A 104 -27.59 6.77 -1.27
N GLY A 105 -27.48 7.17 0.00
CA GLY A 105 -27.11 6.26 1.09
C GLY A 105 -25.71 5.66 0.93
N GLY A 106 -24.81 6.34 0.24
CA GLY A 106 -23.44 5.89 -0.01
C GLY A 106 -23.22 5.20 -1.36
N LEU A 107 -24.26 4.98 -2.18
CA LEU A 107 -24.09 4.53 -3.57
C LEU A 107 -23.52 5.67 -4.46
N PRO A 108 -22.82 5.35 -5.57
CA PRO A 108 -22.50 4.01 -6.08
C PRO A 108 -21.46 3.25 -5.25
N GLY A 109 -20.73 3.93 -4.36
CA GLY A 109 -19.86 3.30 -3.37
C GLY A 109 -18.80 2.41 -4.02
N PRO A 110 -18.68 1.12 -3.61
CA PRO A 110 -17.69 0.19 -4.15
C PRO A 110 -17.93 -0.13 -5.64
N TYR A 111 -19.12 0.18 -6.17
CA TYR A 111 -19.49 -0.08 -7.55
C TYR A 111 -19.09 1.05 -8.51
N ILE A 112 -18.43 2.10 -8.02
CA ILE A 112 -18.12 3.32 -8.77
C ILE A 112 -17.42 3.07 -10.12
N LYS A 113 -16.58 2.03 -10.23
CA LYS A 113 -15.92 1.66 -11.48
C LYS A 113 -16.94 1.41 -12.60
N TRP A 114 -17.98 0.64 -12.32
CA TRP A 114 -19.01 0.28 -13.28
C TRP A 114 -19.90 1.46 -13.62
N PHE A 115 -20.25 2.27 -12.62
CA PHE A 115 -21.01 3.50 -12.85
C PHE A 115 -20.23 4.45 -13.75
N LEU A 116 -18.97 4.74 -13.43
CA LEU A 116 -18.12 5.58 -14.27
C LEU A 116 -18.00 5.05 -15.70
N GLU A 117 -17.79 3.75 -15.88
CA GLU A 117 -17.67 3.12 -17.21
C GLU A 117 -18.94 3.29 -18.05
N LYS A 118 -20.13 3.13 -17.43
CA LYS A 118 -21.41 3.16 -18.16
C LYS A 118 -22.01 4.54 -18.32
N THR A 119 -21.81 5.42 -17.34
CA THR A 119 -22.45 6.74 -17.32
C THR A 119 -21.49 7.86 -17.71
N GLY A 120 -20.18 7.62 -17.65
CA GLY A 120 -19.18 8.68 -17.76
C GLY A 120 -19.27 9.70 -16.62
N HIS A 121 -18.41 10.73 -16.68
CA HIS A 121 -18.38 11.80 -15.69
C HIS A 121 -19.68 12.62 -15.66
N GLU A 122 -20.24 12.93 -16.83
CA GLU A 122 -21.52 13.65 -16.93
C GLU A 122 -22.65 12.85 -16.30
N GLY A 123 -22.75 11.55 -16.62
CA GLY A 123 -23.78 10.71 -16.05
C GLY A 123 -23.62 10.51 -14.54
N LEU A 124 -22.40 10.43 -14.01
CA LEU A 124 -22.15 10.40 -12.57
C LEU A 124 -22.69 11.64 -11.85
N ASN A 125 -22.49 12.84 -12.44
CA ASN A 125 -23.07 14.06 -11.90
C ASN A 125 -24.61 14.06 -11.99
N ASN A 126 -25.15 13.59 -13.13
CA ASN A 126 -26.59 13.53 -13.38
C ASN A 126 -27.35 12.55 -12.47
N LEU A 127 -26.68 11.52 -11.91
CA LEU A 127 -27.30 10.64 -10.90
C LEU A 127 -27.85 11.40 -9.70
N LEU A 128 -27.28 12.57 -9.40
CA LEU A 128 -27.73 13.41 -8.29
C LEU A 128 -28.71 14.50 -8.74
N ALA A 129 -29.09 14.62 -10.01
CA ALA A 129 -29.90 15.73 -10.52
C ALA A 129 -31.19 15.99 -9.72
N ALA A 130 -31.87 14.92 -9.28
CA ALA A 130 -33.12 15.00 -8.51
C ALA A 130 -32.92 15.33 -7.01
N TYR A 131 -31.68 15.33 -6.52
CA TYR A 131 -31.38 15.50 -5.10
C TYR A 131 -30.75 16.88 -4.86
N PRO A 132 -31.25 17.67 -3.89
CA PRO A 132 -30.62 18.93 -3.53
C PRO A 132 -29.24 18.72 -2.90
N ASP A 133 -29.09 17.62 -2.14
CA ASP A 133 -27.83 17.23 -1.52
C ASP A 133 -26.85 16.67 -2.57
N LYS A 134 -25.72 17.36 -2.73
CA LYS A 134 -24.61 16.96 -3.59
C LYS A 134 -23.40 16.48 -2.81
N THR A 135 -23.50 16.41 -1.48
CA THR A 135 -22.40 16.00 -0.63
C THR A 135 -22.08 14.51 -0.86
N ALA A 136 -20.79 14.22 -0.78
CA ALA A 136 -20.25 12.90 -1.02
C ALA A 136 -18.97 12.72 -0.21
N TYR A 137 -18.46 11.50 -0.20
CA TYR A 137 -17.11 11.25 0.28
C TYR A 137 -16.40 10.25 -0.63
N ALA A 138 -15.13 10.51 -0.85
CA ALA A 138 -14.21 9.52 -1.39
C ALA A 138 -13.74 8.62 -0.24
N GLN A 139 -13.68 7.31 -0.47
CA GLN A 139 -13.23 6.34 0.53
C GLN A 139 -12.17 5.42 -0.07
N CYS A 140 -11.13 5.15 0.71
CA CYS A 140 -10.14 4.13 0.44
C CYS A 140 -10.05 3.22 1.66
N ILE A 141 -10.16 1.91 1.44
CA ILE A 141 -9.91 0.91 2.48
C ILE A 141 -8.72 0.08 2.04
N PHE A 142 -7.65 0.12 2.84
CA PHE A 142 -6.60 -0.88 2.78
C PHE A 142 -6.95 -2.02 3.72
N GLY A 143 -6.93 -3.25 3.20
CA GLY A 143 -6.99 -4.47 4.00
C GLY A 143 -5.61 -5.09 4.08
N PHE A 144 -5.13 -5.42 5.28
CA PHE A 144 -3.85 -6.08 5.52
C PHE A 144 -4.04 -7.41 6.24
N SER A 145 -3.30 -8.44 5.83
CA SER A 145 -3.18 -9.70 6.56
C SER A 145 -1.72 -10.12 6.65
N PRO A 146 -1.25 -10.65 7.79
CA PRO A 146 0.09 -11.21 7.89
C PRO A 146 0.22 -12.57 7.17
N GLY A 147 -0.89 -13.21 6.77
CA GLY A 147 -0.86 -14.45 5.99
C GLY A 147 -2.15 -15.28 6.06
N PRO A 148 -2.18 -16.44 5.37
CA PRO A 148 -3.35 -17.33 5.37
C PRO A 148 -3.85 -17.68 6.77
N GLY A 149 -5.17 -17.56 6.99
CA GLY A 149 -5.82 -17.90 8.26
C GLY A 149 -5.61 -16.87 9.39
N GLN A 150 -4.89 -15.79 9.14
CA GLN A 150 -4.69 -14.70 10.10
C GLN A 150 -5.77 -13.61 9.92
N PRO A 151 -6.17 -12.92 11.00
CA PRO A 151 -7.18 -11.87 10.91
C PRO A 151 -6.72 -10.74 9.99
N VAL A 152 -7.67 -10.22 9.22
CA VAL A 152 -7.47 -9.01 8.41
C VAL A 152 -7.72 -7.78 9.27
N VAL A 153 -6.84 -6.79 9.14
CA VAL A 153 -7.02 -5.43 9.68
C VAL A 153 -7.35 -4.48 8.52
N THR A 154 -8.39 -3.68 8.69
CA THR A 154 -8.88 -2.70 7.72
C THR A 154 -8.51 -1.29 8.16
N PHE A 155 -8.18 -0.44 7.18
CA PHE A 155 -7.79 0.95 7.41
C PHE A 155 -8.67 1.86 6.54
N ASP A 156 -9.68 2.49 7.14
CA ASP A 156 -10.64 3.34 6.43
C ASP A 156 -10.18 4.80 6.39
N GLY A 157 -9.84 5.27 5.19
CA GLY A 157 -9.54 6.67 4.92
C GLY A 157 -10.65 7.29 4.08
N ARG A 158 -11.22 8.40 4.56
CA ARG A 158 -12.29 9.12 3.86
C ARG A 158 -11.94 10.58 3.65
N THR A 159 -12.38 11.18 2.54
CA THR A 159 -12.34 12.63 2.32
C THR A 159 -13.76 13.11 1.99
N PRO A 160 -14.37 13.97 2.81
CA PRO A 160 -15.65 14.58 2.49
C PRO A 160 -15.50 15.63 1.40
N GLY A 161 -16.58 15.86 0.66
CA GLY A 161 -16.63 16.77 -0.46
C GLY A 161 -18.01 16.80 -1.11
N MET A 162 -18.05 17.16 -2.37
CA MET A 162 -19.28 17.21 -3.16
C MET A 162 -19.06 16.79 -4.61
N ILE A 163 -20.15 16.34 -5.23
CA ILE A 163 -20.20 16.00 -6.64
C ILE A 163 -20.54 17.22 -7.47
N VAL A 164 -19.70 17.50 -8.45
CA VAL A 164 -19.76 18.69 -9.30
C VAL A 164 -19.67 18.32 -10.77
N PRO A 165 -20.09 19.19 -11.70
CA PRO A 165 -19.81 19.00 -13.12
C PRO A 165 -18.31 18.83 -13.35
N ALA A 166 -17.96 17.94 -14.28
CA ALA A 166 -16.59 17.52 -14.51
C ALA A 166 -15.66 18.69 -14.86
N ARG A 167 -14.53 18.82 -14.17
CA ARG A 167 -13.48 19.81 -14.47
C ARG A 167 -12.09 19.16 -14.41
N GLY A 168 -11.16 19.65 -15.22
CA GLY A 168 -9.79 19.11 -15.28
C GLY A 168 -9.64 17.86 -16.17
N PRO A 169 -8.45 17.23 -16.19
CA PRO A 169 -8.15 16.05 -16.98
C PRO A 169 -8.98 14.81 -16.60
N THR A 170 -9.47 14.08 -17.60
CA THR A 170 -10.35 12.91 -17.41
C THR A 170 -9.61 11.56 -17.42
N ASP A 171 -8.28 11.56 -17.24
CA ASP A 171 -7.41 10.39 -17.41
C ASP A 171 -7.28 9.52 -16.15
N PHE A 172 -7.90 9.92 -15.04
CA PHE A 172 -7.86 9.19 -13.78
C PHE A 172 -9.21 9.12 -13.06
N GLY A 173 -9.96 8.06 -13.35
CA GLY A 173 -11.14 7.70 -12.59
C GLY A 173 -12.19 8.80 -12.56
N TRP A 174 -12.81 8.99 -11.40
CA TRP A 174 -13.90 9.94 -11.15
C TRP A 174 -13.41 11.27 -10.56
N ASP A 175 -12.09 11.50 -10.47
CA ASP A 175 -11.51 12.73 -9.93
C ASP A 175 -12.12 14.03 -10.50
N PRO A 176 -12.47 14.13 -11.80
CA PRO A 176 -13.06 15.36 -12.35
C PRO A 176 -14.40 15.76 -11.75
N VAL A 177 -15.14 14.82 -11.14
CA VAL A 177 -16.47 15.10 -10.59
C VAL A 177 -16.49 15.26 -9.08
N PHE A 178 -15.35 15.13 -8.41
CA PHE A 178 -15.26 15.23 -6.96
C PHE A 178 -14.46 16.46 -6.54
N GLN A 179 -15.11 17.37 -5.82
CA GLN A 179 -14.50 18.53 -5.19
C GLN A 179 -14.41 18.29 -3.68
N PRO A 180 -13.19 18.15 -3.10
CA PRO A 180 -13.03 17.95 -1.68
C PRO A 180 -13.39 19.21 -0.89
N ASP A 181 -13.85 19.04 0.34
CA ASP A 181 -14.15 20.15 1.24
C ASP A 181 -12.91 21.03 1.48
N GLY A 182 -13.12 22.35 1.46
CA GLY A 182 -12.04 23.34 1.65
C GLY A 182 -11.30 23.74 0.37
N TYR A 183 -11.72 23.24 -0.79
CA TYR A 183 -11.13 23.54 -2.10
C TYR A 183 -12.20 23.91 -3.13
N ASP A 184 -11.85 24.77 -4.09
CA ASP A 184 -12.67 25.10 -5.27
C ASP A 184 -12.31 24.23 -6.50
N GLU A 185 -11.21 23.48 -6.38
CA GLU A 185 -10.69 22.58 -7.40
C GLU A 185 -11.24 21.17 -7.23
N THR A 186 -11.48 20.49 -8.34
CA THR A 186 -11.71 19.03 -8.29
C THR A 186 -10.40 18.29 -8.08
N TYR A 187 -10.45 17.03 -7.66
CA TYR A 187 -9.22 16.22 -7.56
C TYR A 187 -8.42 16.16 -8.86
N ALA A 188 -9.07 16.26 -10.02
CA ALA A 188 -8.37 16.26 -11.31
C ALA A 188 -7.61 17.56 -11.57
N GLN A 189 -8.04 18.68 -10.99
CA GLN A 189 -7.39 19.98 -11.14
C GLN A 189 -6.23 20.18 -10.15
N MET A 190 -6.27 19.50 -9.00
CA MET A 190 -5.26 19.62 -7.96
C MET A 190 -3.89 19.09 -8.41
N ASP A 191 -2.82 19.76 -7.95
CA ASP A 191 -1.48 19.17 -7.99
C ASP A 191 -1.43 17.85 -7.20
N LYS A 192 -0.65 16.89 -7.70
CA LYS A 192 -0.57 15.54 -7.12
C LYS A 192 -0.06 15.57 -5.68
N ALA A 193 0.89 16.45 -5.35
CA ALA A 193 1.43 16.56 -3.99
C ALA A 193 0.39 17.16 -3.03
N GLU A 194 -0.38 18.16 -3.46
CA GLU A 194 -1.47 18.73 -2.65
C GLU A 194 -2.61 17.73 -2.43
N LYS A 195 -3.06 17.05 -3.49
CA LYS A 195 -4.05 15.98 -3.38
C LYS A 195 -3.60 14.90 -2.39
N ASN A 196 -2.34 14.50 -2.44
CA ASN A 196 -1.78 13.49 -1.56
C ASN A 196 -1.73 13.89 -0.08
N LYS A 197 -1.96 15.15 0.30
CA LYS A 197 -2.07 15.54 1.72
C LYS A 197 -3.46 15.31 2.30
N ILE A 198 -4.48 15.32 1.45
CA ILE A 198 -5.88 15.30 1.89
C ILE A 198 -6.66 14.07 1.42
N SER A 199 -6.09 13.29 0.50
CA SER A 199 -6.81 12.20 -0.16
C SER A 199 -7.18 11.08 0.81
N HIS A 200 -8.32 10.48 0.55
CA HIS A 200 -8.83 9.26 1.16
C HIS A 200 -7.77 8.14 1.17
N ARG A 201 -7.01 7.99 0.07
CA ARG A 201 -5.89 7.06 -0.02
C ARG A 201 -4.74 7.41 0.95
N TYR A 202 -4.34 8.68 1.03
CA TYR A 202 -3.33 9.12 2.00
C TYR A 202 -3.76 8.85 3.44
N ARG A 203 -5.01 9.20 3.78
CA ARG A 203 -5.57 8.98 5.12
C ARG A 203 -5.56 7.50 5.49
N SER A 204 -5.98 6.61 4.58
CA SER A 204 -5.95 5.16 4.79
C SER A 204 -4.52 4.63 4.92
N LEU A 205 -3.61 5.05 4.02
CA LEU A 205 -2.21 4.63 4.06
C LEU A 205 -1.46 5.14 5.28
N SER A 206 -1.81 6.31 5.83
CA SER A 206 -1.23 6.80 7.07
C SER A 206 -1.53 5.85 8.23
N LEU A 207 -2.78 5.38 8.34
CA LEU A 207 -3.16 4.40 9.36
C LEU A 207 -2.44 3.06 9.16
N LEU A 208 -2.36 2.58 7.92
CA LEU A 208 -1.60 1.37 7.58
C LEU A 208 -0.11 1.53 7.89
N LYS A 209 0.48 2.70 7.61
CA LYS A 209 1.88 3.01 7.89
C LYS A 209 2.16 2.92 9.38
N ASP A 210 1.34 3.57 10.19
CA ASP A 210 1.49 3.55 11.65
C ASP A 210 1.40 2.11 12.18
N TYR A 211 0.46 1.33 11.65
CA TYR A 211 0.34 -0.10 11.98
C TYR A 211 1.58 -0.90 11.59
N LEU A 212 2.11 -0.71 10.38
CA LEU A 212 3.30 -1.41 9.90
C LEU A 212 4.57 -0.98 10.64
N VAL A 213 4.69 0.28 11.06
CA VAL A 213 5.81 0.74 11.91
C VAL A 213 5.77 0.05 13.27
N ALA A 214 4.58 -0.10 13.85
CA ALA A 214 4.41 -0.72 15.16
C ALA A 214 4.60 -2.25 15.15
N HIS A 215 4.19 -2.95 14.08
CA HIS A 215 4.11 -4.42 14.07
C HIS A 215 4.93 -5.10 12.95
N GLY A 216 5.44 -4.34 11.98
CA GLY A 216 6.01 -4.88 10.75
C GLY A 216 7.29 -5.69 10.92
N SER A 217 8.07 -5.44 11.99
CA SER A 217 9.27 -6.22 12.30
C SER A 217 8.96 -7.64 12.81
N GLU A 218 7.73 -7.90 13.24
CA GLU A 218 7.29 -9.21 13.76
C GLU A 218 6.73 -10.12 12.66
N LEU A 219 6.56 -9.60 11.44
CA LEU A 219 6.03 -10.36 10.32
C LEU A 219 6.97 -11.51 9.97
N GLN A 220 6.43 -12.72 9.99
CA GLN A 220 7.15 -13.91 9.57
C GLN A 220 7.48 -13.80 8.08
N MET A 221 8.75 -14.07 7.76
CA MET A 221 9.17 -14.19 6.37
C MET A 221 8.50 -15.42 5.77
N PRO A 222 7.94 -15.36 4.54
CA PRO A 222 7.41 -16.54 3.89
C PRO A 222 8.47 -17.64 3.92
N ALA A 223 8.07 -18.81 4.40
CA ALA A 223 8.88 -20.01 4.26
C ALA A 223 9.21 -20.14 2.77
N LYS A 224 10.51 -20.19 2.41
CA LYS A 224 10.91 -20.41 1.02
C LYS A 224 10.09 -21.59 0.50
N ALA A 225 9.26 -21.35 -0.51
CA ALA A 225 8.53 -22.41 -1.17
C ALA A 225 9.56 -23.50 -1.53
N ALA A 226 9.38 -24.69 -0.96
CA ALA A 226 10.20 -25.83 -1.30
C ALA A 226 10.10 -25.97 -2.81
N LYS A 227 11.23 -25.88 -3.51
CA LYS A 227 11.28 -26.15 -4.94
C LYS A 227 10.79 -27.59 -5.11
N THR A 228 9.58 -27.75 -5.62
CA THR A 228 9.16 -29.02 -6.22
C THR A 228 10.02 -29.22 -7.45
N GLU A 229 10.93 -30.19 -7.36
CA GLU A 229 11.71 -30.75 -8.46
C GLU A 229 10.80 -31.38 -9.53
#